data_AF-A0A8T3XPY7-F1
#
_entry.id   AF-A0A8T3XPY7-F1
#
_cell.length_a   1.000
_cell.length_b   1.000
_cell.length_c   1.000
_cell.angle_alpha   90.00
_cell.angle_beta   90.00
_cell.angle_gamma   90.00
#
_symmetry.space_group_name_H-M   'P 1'
#
loop_
_entity.id
_entity.type
_entity.pdbx_description
1 polymer ?
#
loop_
_entity_poly.entity_id
_entity_poly.type
_entity_poly.pdbx_seq_one_letter_code
_entity_poly.pdbx_strand_id
1 'polypeptide(L)'
;MKRKIIRMAGSTSLISLPKSWVEINSINKGDEIELKELGNNLFIKGKQSQLQSIIDLKNITDKDLVWRYIVTAYRKGIDNLTVFYNKE
;
A
#
# COMPACT_ATOMS: atom_id res chain seq x y z
N MET A 1 6.71 11.02 17.40
CA MET A 1 5.65 11.84 18.05
C MET A 1 5.05 11.05 19.21
N LYS A 2 4.67 11.68 20.32
CA LYS A 2 3.96 11.04 21.44
C LYS A 2 2.49 11.50 21.45
N ARG A 3 1.56 10.57 21.72
CA ARG A 3 0.12 10.85 21.83
C ARG A 3 -0.38 10.32 23.17
N LYS A 4 -1.38 10.98 23.75
CA LYS A 4 -2.08 10.51 24.95
C LYS A 4 -3.17 9.52 24.56
N ILE A 5 -3.43 8.54 25.42
CA ILE A 5 -4.58 7.65 25.33
C ILE A 5 -5.81 8.42 25.81
N ILE A 6 -6.90 8.33 25.05
CA ILE A 6 -8.22 8.86 25.40
C ILE A 6 -9.08 7.68 25.82
N ARG A 7 -9.73 7.76 26.99
CA ARG A 7 -10.68 6.74 27.42
C ARG A 7 -12.09 7.14 27.02
N MET A 8 -12.75 6.32 26.23
CA MET A 8 -14.18 6.41 25.96
C MET A 8 -14.90 5.34 26.77
N ALA A 9 -15.93 5.78 27.51
CA ALA A 9 -16.91 4.96 28.23
C ALA A 9 -16.37 3.62 28.77
N GLY A 10 -15.70 3.67 29.93
CA GLY A 10 -15.36 2.51 30.77
C GLY A 10 -14.30 1.55 30.23
N SER A 11 -14.43 1.06 29.00
CA SER A 11 -13.67 -0.07 28.48
C SER A 11 -12.85 0.24 27.22
N THR A 12 -13.08 1.36 26.54
CA THR A 12 -12.45 1.62 25.24
C THR A 12 -11.34 2.66 25.34
N SER A 13 -10.13 2.30 24.88
CA SER A 13 -9.00 3.21 24.77
C SER A 13 -8.77 3.59 23.31
N LEU A 14 -8.62 4.89 23.04
CA LEU A 14 -8.39 5.45 21.72
C LEU A 14 -7.05 6.20 21.68
N ILE A 15 -6.40 6.17 20.53
CA ILE A 15 -5.24 7.00 20.21
C ILE A 15 -5.49 7.74 18.91
N SER A 16 -5.10 9.02 18.86
CA SER A 16 -5.18 9.80 17.62
C SER A 16 -4.07 9.39 16.66
N LEU A 17 -4.44 9.05 15.43
CA LEU A 17 -3.48 8.83 14.36
C LEU A 17 -2.91 10.17 13.86
N PRO A 18 -1.63 10.22 13.43
CA PRO A 18 -1.08 11.42 12.80
C PRO A 18 -1.84 11.76 11.51
N LYS A 19 -2.28 13.02 11.37
CA LYS A 19 -3.04 13.49 10.20
C LYS A 19 -2.33 13.20 8.88
N SER A 20 -1.03 13.50 8.79
CA SER A 20 -0.22 13.23 7.60
C SER A 20 -0.18 11.73 7.24
N TRP A 21 -0.15 10.85 8.24
CA TRP A 21 -0.15 9.41 7.99
C TRP A 21 -1.52 8.93 7.48
N VAL A 22 -2.62 9.46 8.04
CA VAL A 22 -3.99 9.19 7.58
C VAL A 22 -4.17 9.62 6.12
N GLU A 23 -3.67 10.81 5.77
CA GLU A 23 -3.73 11.36 4.40
C GLU A 23 -2.92 10.52 3.40
N ILE A 24 -1.65 10.19 3.72
CA ILE A 24 -0.78 9.39 2.85
C ILE A 24 -1.39 8.00 2.59
N ASN A 25 -2.06 7.42 3.57
CA ASN A 25 -2.67 6.10 3.45
C ASN A 25 -4.16 6.15 3.00
N SER A 26 -4.68 7.34 2.65
CA SER A 26 -6.06 7.54 2.19
C SER A 26 -7.11 6.90 3.10
N ILE A 27 -6.92 7.00 4.42
CA ILE A 27 -7.80 6.41 5.42
C ILE A 27 -8.95 7.37 5.70
N ASN A 28 -10.18 6.90 5.53
CA ASN A 28 -11.41 7.68 5.72
C ASN A 28 -12.19 7.22 6.95
N LYS A 29 -13.16 8.05 7.37
CA LYS A 29 -14.07 7.69 8.47
C LYS A 29 -14.86 6.43 8.08
N GLY A 30 -14.84 5.42 8.96
CA GLY A 30 -15.52 4.14 8.75
C GLY A 30 -14.64 3.09 8.08
N ASP A 31 -13.43 3.42 7.66
CA ASP A 31 -12.47 2.43 7.16
C ASP A 31 -11.95 1.54 8.29
N GLU A 32 -11.81 0.25 8.00
CA GLU A 32 -11.09 -0.70 8.83
C GLU A 32 -9.59 -0.67 8.49
N ILE A 33 -8.75 -0.84 9.51
CA ILE A 33 -7.29 -0.86 9.40
C ILE A 33 -6.73 -2.08 10.13
N GLU A 34 -5.66 -2.65 9.57
CA GLU A 34 -5.02 -3.82 10.16
C GLU A 34 -4.11 -3.37 11.32
N LEU A 35 -4.33 -3.98 12.49
CA LEU A 35 -3.51 -3.81 13.68
C LEU A 35 -2.83 -5.13 14.02
N LYS A 36 -1.52 -5.11 14.30
CA LYS A 36 -0.77 -6.28 14.78
C LYS A 36 -0.07 -5.98 16.09
N GLU A 37 -0.25 -6.87 17.04
CA GLU A 37 0.46 -6.85 18.31
C GLU A 37 1.73 -7.69 18.20
N LEU A 38 2.85 -7.15 18.67
CA LEU A 38 4.11 -7.88 18.76
C LEU A 38 4.85 -7.45 20.02
N GLY A 39 4.70 -8.26 21.08
CA GLY A 39 5.20 -7.95 22.41
C GLY A 39 4.53 -6.69 22.97
N ASN A 40 5.32 -5.66 23.27
CA ASN A 40 4.81 -4.37 23.76
C ASN A 40 4.56 -3.33 22.64
N ASN A 41 4.61 -3.75 21.38
CA ASN A 41 4.42 -2.87 20.23
C ASN A 41 3.07 -3.12 19.56
N LEU A 42 2.43 -2.03 19.12
CA LEU A 42 1.27 -2.06 18.25
C LEU A 42 1.68 -1.52 16.87
N PHE A 43 1.59 -2.37 15.85
CA PHE A 43 1.84 -2.02 14.46
C PHE A 43 0.53 -1.69 13.75
N ILE A 44 0.47 -0.50 13.17
CA ILE A 44 -0.69 -0.02 12.40
C ILE A 44 -0.32 -0.02 10.93
N LYS A 45 -1.02 -0.81 10.12
CA LYS A 45 -0.83 -0.84 8.68
C LYS A 45 -1.97 -0.08 8.01
N GLY A 46 -1.61 0.93 7.20
CA GLY A 46 -2.59 1.67 6.40
C GLY A 46 -3.17 0.81 5.29
N LYS A 47 -4.16 1.34 4.55
CA LYS A 47 -4.62 0.68 3.33
C LYS A 47 -3.43 0.49 2.39
N GLN A 48 -3.17 -0.76 2.01
CA GLN A 48 -2.17 -1.06 1.00
C GLN A 48 -2.63 -0.38 -0.29
N SER A 49 -1.98 0.74 -0.64
CA SER A 49 -2.03 1.21 -2.02
C SER A 49 -1.32 0.14 -2.82
N GLN A 50 -2.09 -0.76 -3.43
CA GLN A 50 -1.52 -1.68 -4.40
C GLN A 50 -0.88 -0.80 -5.46
N LEU A 51 0.44 -0.84 -5.57
CA LEU A 51 1.12 -0.13 -6.64
C LEU A 51 0.73 -0.83 -7.93
N GLN A 52 -0.13 -0.18 -8.71
CA GLN A 52 -0.58 -0.69 -9.99
C GLN A 52 0.24 -0.03 -11.09
N SER A 53 0.65 -0.82 -12.08
CA SER A 53 1.28 -0.29 -13.28
C SER A 53 0.72 -0.97 -14.51
N ILE A 54 0.53 -0.17 -15.55
CA ILE A 54 0.09 -0.61 -16.87
C ILE A 54 1.28 -0.41 -17.80
N ILE A 55 1.68 -1.48 -18.48
CA ILE A 55 2.72 -1.44 -19.50
C ILE A 55 2.11 -1.88 -20.83
N ASP A 56 2.13 -0.98 -21.82
CA ASP A 56 1.77 -1.29 -23.19
C ASP A 56 3.04 -1.67 -23.97
N LEU A 57 3.12 -2.94 -24.37
CA LEU A 57 4.22 -3.54 -25.12
C LEU A 57 3.80 -3.94 -26.54
N LYS A 58 2.64 -3.51 -27.04
CA LYS A 58 2.12 -3.94 -28.35
C LYS A 58 3.13 -3.75 -29.49
N ASN A 59 3.90 -2.66 -29.47
CA ASN A 59 4.88 -2.34 -30.52
C ASN A 59 6.32 -2.78 -30.19
N ILE A 60 6.52 -3.54 -29.11
CA ILE A 60 7.85 -3.99 -28.69
C ILE A 60 8.03 -5.46 -29.09
N THR A 61 8.91 -5.68 -30.06
CA THR A 61 9.29 -7.03 -30.53
C THR A 61 10.55 -7.56 -29.83
N ASP A 62 11.33 -6.68 -29.19
CA ASP A 62 12.54 -7.03 -28.45
C ASP A 62 12.19 -7.65 -27.09
N LYS A 63 12.47 -8.95 -26.95
CA LYS A 63 12.22 -9.73 -25.74
C LYS A 63 13.05 -9.26 -24.54
N ASP A 64 14.27 -8.77 -24.75
CA ASP A 64 15.12 -8.27 -23.66
C ASP A 64 14.57 -6.97 -23.10
N LEU A 65 13.97 -6.14 -23.97
CA LEU A 65 13.33 -4.90 -23.56
C LEU A 65 12.08 -5.19 -22.71
N VAL A 66 11.24 -6.17 -23.12
CA VAL A 66 10.09 -6.64 -22.34
C VAL A 66 10.53 -7.10 -20.94
N TRP A 67 11.58 -7.92 -20.87
CA TRP A 67 12.11 -8.41 -19.61
C TRP A 67 12.56 -7.28 -18.69
N ARG A 68 13.25 -6.25 -19.21
CA ARG A 68 13.68 -5.08 -18.45
C ARG A 68 12.51 -4.30 -17.84
N TYR A 69 11.39 -4.16 -18.56
CA TYR A 69 10.19 -3.49 -18.06
C TYR A 69 9.58 -4.23 -16.86
N ILE A 70 9.47 -5.56 -16.96
CA ILE A 70 8.93 -6.42 -15.89
C ILE A 70 9.84 -6.37 -14.65
N VAL A 71 11.15 -6.53 -14.83
CA VAL A 71 12.13 -6.46 -13.73
C VAL A 71 12.10 -5.09 -13.05
N THR A 72 11.96 -4.02 -13.83
CA THR A 72 11.85 -2.66 -13.28
C THR A 72 10.57 -2.48 -12.47
N ALA A 73 9.44 -3.01 -12.95
CA ALA A 73 8.18 -2.96 -12.21
C ALA A 73 8.28 -3.72 -10.87
N TYR A 74 8.86 -4.92 -10.91
CA TYR A 74 9.11 -5.72 -9.71
C TYR A 74 10.02 -4.99 -8.71
N ARG A 75 11.15 -4.42 -9.15
CA ARG A 75 12.08 -3.67 -8.29
C ARG A 75 11.46 -2.41 -7.67
N LYS A 76 10.41 -1.86 -8.29
CA LYS A 76 9.63 -0.73 -7.77
C LYS A 76 8.58 -1.15 -6.73
N GLY A 77 8.40 -2.44 -6.48
CA GLY A 77 7.40 -2.94 -5.54
C GLY A 77 5.97 -2.83 -6.06
N ILE A 78 5.78 -2.88 -7.38
CA ILE A 78 4.44 -2.93 -8.01
C ILE A 78 3.77 -4.25 -7.63
N ASP A 79 2.61 -4.17 -6.98
CA ASP A 79 1.83 -5.32 -6.55
C ASP A 79 1.05 -5.94 -7.71
N ASN A 80 0.53 -5.12 -8.64
CA ASN A 80 -0.22 -5.58 -9.80
C ASN A 80 0.30 -4.96 -11.10
N LEU A 81 0.70 -5.81 -12.04
CA LEU A 81 1.22 -5.40 -13.35
C LEU A 81 0.28 -5.89 -14.46
N THR A 82 -0.32 -4.96 -15.21
CA THR A 82 -1.12 -5.28 -16.40
C THR A 82 -0.27 -5.05 -17.64
N VAL A 83 -0.11 -6.10 -18.46
CA VAL A 83 0.71 -6.07 -19.67
C VAL A 83 -0.17 -6.26 -20.91
N PHE A 84 -0.11 -5.31 -21.83
CA PHE A 84 -0.69 -5.46 -23.16
C PHE A 84 0.39 -5.83 -24.17
N TYR A 85 0.20 -6.91 -24.91
CA TYR A 85 1.13 -7.37 -25.94
C TYR A 85 0.37 -7.75 -27.21
N ASN A 86 1.05 -7.69 -28.35
CA ASN A 86 0.51 -8.20 -29.60
C ASN A 86 0.75 -9.71 -29.65
N LYS A 87 -0.31 -10.47 -29.93
CA LYS A 87 -0.22 -11.91 -30.17
C LYS A 87 0.20 -12.09 -31.62
N GLU A 88 1.37 -12.72 -31.83
CA GLU A 88 1.75 -13.25 -33.15
C GLU A 88 0.75 -14.34 -33.59
#